data_AF-A0A017RZZ6-F1
#
_entry.id   AF-A0A017RZZ6-F1
#
_cell.length_a   1.000
_cell.length_b   1.000
_cell.length_c   1.000
_cell.angle_alpha   90.00
_cell.angle_beta   90.00
_cell.angle_gamma   90.00
#
_symmetry.space_group_name_H-M   'P 1'
#
loop_
_entity.id
_entity.type
_entity.pdbx_description
1 polymer ?
#
loop_
_entity_poly.entity_id
_entity_poly.type
_entity_poly.pdbx_seq_one_letter_code
_entity_poly.pdbx_strand_id
1 'polypeptide(L)'
;MLTIDARNILLRPNDIPKDISLQLARYTTPKRLLHTRILDRLTLDILQQAHTDHTQHPSEILSHLDTVYGVSLAEERLLLVKMLMNLRPNGNAVAMMRQWQRLTTEIERKKYYFSEPCHDIGIIFLGDFQRSFICTQLDSLFPSSKRGRFHEIDMDDISIKLRAVHHLHHTPTVSSHTPSIDRILEPHSSHFWSS
;
A
#
# COMPACT_ATOMS: atom_id res chain seq x y z
N MET A 1 5.95 -40.77 -1.16
CA MET A 1 6.27 -40.35 -2.53
C MET A 1 6.16 -38.83 -2.58
N LEU A 2 7.28 -38.10 -2.55
CA LEU A 2 7.29 -36.63 -2.47
C LEU A 2 7.08 -36.04 -3.87
N THR A 3 5.86 -35.59 -4.17
CA THR A 3 5.57 -34.74 -5.32
C THR A 3 6.16 -33.35 -5.06
N ILE A 4 7.11 -32.93 -5.90
CA ILE A 4 7.63 -31.56 -5.88
C ILE A 4 6.51 -30.66 -6.42
N ASP A 5 5.76 -30.07 -5.51
CA ASP A 5 4.71 -29.08 -5.78
C ASP A 5 5.34 -27.76 -6.25
N ALA A 6 4.68 -27.03 -7.16
CA ALA A 6 5.09 -25.71 -7.60
C ALA A 6 5.32 -24.75 -6.42
N ARG A 7 4.52 -24.91 -5.36
CA ARG A 7 4.70 -24.18 -4.10
C ARG A 7 6.07 -24.41 -3.48
N ASN A 8 6.60 -25.63 -3.49
CA ASN A 8 7.91 -25.94 -2.92
C ASN A 8 9.04 -25.32 -3.74
N ILE A 9 8.89 -25.25 -5.06
CA ILE A 9 9.85 -24.58 -5.94
C ILE A 9 9.92 -23.09 -5.62
N LEU A 10 8.78 -22.45 -5.32
CA LEU A 10 8.75 -21.03 -4.97
C LEU A 10 9.26 -20.75 -3.55
N LEU A 11 8.84 -21.55 -2.57
CA LEU A 11 9.10 -21.29 -1.15
C LEU A 11 10.43 -21.86 -0.66
N ARG A 12 11.01 -22.82 -1.38
CA ARG A 12 12.26 -23.51 -0.99
C ARG A 12 13.19 -23.68 -2.19
N PRO A 13 13.63 -22.59 -2.83
CA PRO A 13 14.48 -22.65 -4.02
C PRO A 13 15.85 -23.31 -3.76
N ASN A 14 16.29 -23.33 -2.49
CA ASN A 14 17.57 -23.91 -2.08
C ASN A 14 17.51 -25.43 -1.80
N ASP A 15 16.33 -26.03 -1.76
CA ASP A 15 16.12 -27.47 -1.53
C ASP A 15 16.31 -28.26 -2.83
N ILE A 16 17.43 -28.04 -3.51
CA ILE A 16 17.77 -28.69 -4.78
C ILE A 16 18.25 -30.13 -4.49
N PRO A 17 17.68 -31.17 -5.12
CA PRO A 17 18.16 -32.54 -4.96
C PRO A 17 19.62 -32.66 -5.46
N LYS A 18 20.55 -33.03 -4.58
CA LYS A 18 21.99 -33.01 -4.88
C LYS A 18 22.54 -34.27 -5.57
N ASP A 19 21.84 -35.42 -5.53
CA ASP A 19 22.53 -36.71 -5.78
C ASP A 19 21.80 -37.77 -6.63
N ILE A 20 20.64 -37.50 -7.23
CA ILE A 20 19.93 -38.51 -8.04
C ILE A 20 19.38 -37.90 -9.32
N SER A 21 19.88 -38.33 -10.50
CA SER A 21 19.45 -37.84 -11.82
C SER A 21 17.93 -37.85 -12.02
N LEU A 22 17.25 -38.84 -11.42
CA LEU A 22 15.80 -38.98 -11.46
C LEU A 22 15.07 -37.97 -10.54
N GLN A 23 15.68 -37.59 -9.41
CA GLN A 23 15.16 -36.50 -8.57
C GLN A 23 15.42 -35.13 -9.18
N LEU A 24 16.58 -34.95 -9.82
CA LEU A 24 16.91 -33.75 -10.57
C LEU A 24 15.91 -33.54 -11.71
N ALA A 25 15.62 -34.58 -12.51
CA ALA A 25 14.62 -34.51 -13.58
C ALA A 25 13.19 -34.18 -13.08
N ARG A 26 12.83 -34.70 -11.89
CA ARG A 26 11.57 -34.41 -11.20
C ARG A 26 11.50 -32.98 -10.65
N TYR A 27 12.63 -32.33 -10.43
CA TYR A 27 12.71 -30.93 -10.00
C TYR A 27 12.78 -29.97 -11.19
N THR A 28 13.57 -30.29 -12.23
CA THR A 28 13.80 -29.42 -13.39
C THR A 28 12.56 -29.24 -14.26
N THR A 29 11.77 -30.31 -14.44
CA THR A 29 10.58 -30.25 -15.31
C THR A 29 9.52 -29.30 -14.76
N PRO A 30 9.08 -29.42 -13.49
CA PRO A 30 8.12 -28.48 -12.93
C PRO A 30 8.70 -27.07 -12.77
N LYS A 31 10.00 -26.92 -12.48
CA LYS A 31 10.67 -25.60 -12.44
C LYS A 31 10.55 -24.88 -13.79
N ARG A 32 10.88 -25.57 -14.89
CA ARG A 32 10.80 -25.00 -16.24
C ARG A 32 9.36 -24.68 -16.62
N LEU A 33 8.42 -25.58 -16.31
CA LEU A 33 7.00 -25.34 -16.57
C LEU A 33 6.48 -24.11 -15.79
N LEU A 34 6.86 -23.97 -14.52
CA LEU A 34 6.49 -22.83 -13.69
C LEU A 34 7.10 -21.53 -14.21
N HIS A 35 8.36 -21.56 -14.62
CA HIS A 35 9.04 -20.45 -15.26
C HIS A 35 8.28 -19.98 -16.51
N THR A 36 8.01 -20.89 -17.45
CA THR A 36 7.26 -20.57 -18.68
C THR A 36 5.88 -20.00 -18.36
N ARG A 37 5.15 -20.60 -17.41
CA ARG A 37 3.82 -20.10 -17.01
C ARG A 37 3.85 -18.71 -16.38
N ILE A 38 4.90 -18.38 -15.62
CA ILE A 38 5.06 -17.03 -15.06
C ILE A 38 5.27 -16.05 -16.22
N LEU A 39 6.20 -16.35 -17.14
CA LEU A 39 6.49 -15.45 -18.27
C LEU A 39 5.28 -15.27 -19.20
N ASP A 40 4.58 -16.36 -19.55
CA ASP A 40 3.40 -16.34 -20.43
C ASP A 40 2.22 -15.51 -19.87
N ARG A 41 2.22 -15.24 -18.55
CA ARG A 41 1.16 -14.47 -17.88
C ARG A 41 1.51 -13.00 -17.74
N LEU A 42 2.76 -12.61 -17.98
CA LEU A 42 3.19 -11.22 -17.90
C LEU A 42 3.01 -10.55 -19.27
N THR A 43 2.64 -9.28 -19.26
CA THR A 43 2.64 -8.48 -20.48
C THR A 43 4.07 -8.21 -20.94
N LEU A 44 4.25 -7.96 -22.24
CA LEU A 44 5.57 -7.72 -22.83
C LEU A 44 6.31 -6.56 -22.14
N ASP A 45 5.60 -5.49 -21.77
CA ASP A 45 6.18 -4.34 -21.08
C ASP A 45 6.73 -4.71 -19.70
N ILE A 46 6.00 -5.54 -18.94
CA ILE A 46 6.45 -6.02 -17.63
C ILE A 46 7.67 -6.92 -17.78
N LEU A 47 7.69 -7.80 -18.78
CA LEU A 47 8.84 -8.68 -19.08
C LEU A 47 10.09 -7.88 -19.42
N GLN A 48 9.96 -6.82 -20.24
CA GLN A 48 11.06 -5.95 -20.62
C GLN A 48 11.59 -5.15 -19.43
N GLN A 49 10.69 -4.60 -18.61
CA GLN A 49 11.08 -3.78 -17.46
C GLN A 49 11.67 -4.62 -16.32
N ALA A 50 11.16 -5.83 -16.11
CA ALA A 50 11.64 -6.77 -15.10
C ALA A 50 12.95 -7.50 -15.50
N HIS A 51 13.45 -7.29 -16.72
CA HIS A 51 14.67 -7.91 -17.25
C HIS A 51 14.72 -9.44 -16.99
N THR A 52 13.59 -10.12 -17.14
CA THR A 52 13.49 -11.54 -16.79
C THR A 52 14.12 -12.39 -17.88
N ASP A 53 15.18 -13.13 -17.54
CA ASP A 53 15.83 -14.08 -18.45
C ASP A 53 15.31 -15.52 -18.21
N HIS A 54 15.42 -16.35 -19.24
CA HIS A 54 15.05 -17.76 -19.23
C HIS A 54 15.88 -18.62 -18.27
N THR A 55 16.98 -18.07 -17.76
CA THR A 55 17.90 -18.72 -16.83
C THR A 55 17.55 -18.52 -15.35
N GLN A 56 16.73 -17.52 -15.03
CA GLN A 56 16.38 -17.16 -13.65
C GLN A 56 15.49 -18.21 -12.99
N HIS A 57 15.65 -18.37 -11.67
CA HIS A 57 14.77 -19.23 -10.90
C HIS A 57 13.36 -18.60 -10.78
N PRO A 58 12.25 -19.37 -10.87
CA PRO A 58 10.90 -18.84 -10.68
C PRO A 58 10.70 -17.98 -9.42
N SER A 59 11.37 -18.34 -8.32
CA SER A 59 11.34 -17.56 -7.07
C SER A 59 12.04 -16.20 -7.19
N GLU A 60 13.11 -16.11 -7.99
CA GLU A 60 13.85 -14.86 -8.22
C GLU A 60 13.01 -13.92 -9.08
N ILE A 61 12.36 -14.44 -10.12
CA ILE A 61 11.42 -13.68 -10.95
C ILE A 61 10.29 -13.12 -10.09
N LEU A 62 9.67 -13.96 -9.25
CA LEU A 62 8.61 -13.52 -8.36
C LEU A 62 9.09 -12.50 -7.34
N SER A 63 10.26 -12.70 -6.72
CA SER A 63 10.81 -11.74 -5.77
C SER A 63 11.13 -10.39 -6.42
N HIS A 64 11.61 -10.40 -7.66
CA HIS A 64 11.85 -9.17 -8.41
C HIS A 64 10.54 -8.47 -8.77
N LEU A 65 9.55 -9.21 -9.26
CA LEU A 65 8.22 -8.66 -9.55
C LEU A 65 7.55 -8.10 -8.29
N ASP A 66 7.67 -8.77 -7.14
CA ASP A 66 7.15 -8.28 -5.86
C ASP A 66 7.89 -7.00 -5.41
N THR A 67 9.20 -6.93 -5.65
CA THR A 67 9.98 -5.71 -5.36
C THR A 67 9.54 -4.53 -6.22
N VAL A 68 9.27 -4.75 -7.52
CA VAL A 68 8.93 -3.68 -8.46
C VAL A 68 7.45 -3.32 -8.35
N TYR A 69 6.56 -4.32 -8.41
CA TYR A 69 5.12 -4.17 -8.56
C TYR A 69 4.31 -4.61 -7.34
N GLY A 70 4.92 -5.30 -6.36
CA GLY A 70 4.23 -5.75 -5.16
C GLY A 70 3.73 -4.58 -4.30
N VAL A 71 2.66 -4.82 -3.54
CA VAL A 71 2.09 -3.82 -2.64
C VAL A 71 3.03 -3.63 -1.46
N SER A 72 3.38 -2.39 -1.13
CA SER A 72 4.26 -2.13 0.02
C SER A 72 3.53 -2.39 1.34
N LEU A 73 4.25 -2.66 2.44
CA LEU A 73 3.61 -2.87 3.75
C LEU A 73 2.80 -1.65 4.21
N ALA A 74 3.30 -0.44 3.95
CA ALA A 74 2.58 0.80 4.24
C ALA A 74 1.32 0.96 3.36
N GLU A 75 1.40 0.56 2.09
CA GLU A 75 0.25 0.59 1.19
C GLU A 75 -0.82 -0.44 1.60
N GLU A 76 -0.40 -1.66 1.97
CA GLU A 76 -1.28 -2.70 2.49
C GLU A 76 -2.02 -2.22 3.75
N ARG A 77 -1.28 -1.60 4.69
CA ARG A 77 -1.86 -1.04 5.92
C ARG A 77 -2.85 0.09 5.63
N LEU A 78 -2.48 1.04 4.77
CA LEU A 78 -3.35 2.14 4.37
C LEU A 78 -4.66 1.62 3.74
N LEU A 79 -4.58 0.59 2.89
CA LEU A 79 -5.74 -0.06 2.29
C LEU A 79 -6.63 -0.73 3.34
N LEU A 80 -6.06 -1.46 4.30
CA LEU A 80 -6.82 -2.08 5.38
C LEU A 80 -7.56 -1.04 6.24
N VAL A 81 -6.87 0.05 6.62
CA VAL A 81 -7.47 1.15 7.38
C VAL A 81 -8.58 1.82 6.56
N LYS A 82 -8.34 2.08 5.28
CA LYS A 82 -9.35 2.66 4.37
C LYS A 82 -10.57 1.76 4.22
N MET A 83 -10.39 0.45 4.08
CA MET A 83 -11.49 -0.51 4.03
C MET A 83 -12.30 -0.49 5.31
N LEU A 84 -11.63 -0.45 6.47
CA LEU A 84 -12.28 -0.40 7.79
C LEU A 84 -13.12 0.88 7.94
N MET A 85 -12.57 2.04 7.58
CA MET A 85 -13.27 3.33 7.63
C MET A 85 -14.48 3.42 6.70
N ASN A 86 -14.44 2.69 5.58
CA ASN A 86 -15.50 2.71 4.58
C ASN A 86 -16.53 1.59 4.75
N LEU A 87 -16.45 0.80 5.83
CA LEU A 87 -17.47 -0.20 6.13
C LEU A 87 -18.83 0.46 6.34
N ARG A 88 -19.83 -0.06 5.63
CA ARG A 88 -21.22 0.37 5.75
C ARG A 88 -22.12 -0.85 5.77
N PRO A 89 -23.25 -0.81 6.52
CA PRO A 89 -24.13 -1.96 6.62
C PRO A 89 -24.79 -2.32 5.29
N ASN A 90 -25.01 -1.37 4.37
CA ASN A 90 -25.59 -1.59 3.03
C ASN A 90 -26.77 -2.59 2.99
N GLY A 91 -27.68 -2.52 3.97
CA GLY A 91 -28.82 -3.42 4.09
C GLY A 91 -28.52 -4.82 4.67
N ASN A 92 -27.26 -5.11 5.03
CA ASN A 92 -26.83 -6.37 5.65
C ASN A 92 -25.77 -6.12 6.75
N ALA A 93 -26.24 -5.72 7.93
CA ALA A 93 -25.38 -5.45 9.09
C ALA A 93 -24.54 -6.66 9.53
N VAL A 94 -25.06 -7.89 9.39
CA VAL A 94 -24.33 -9.12 9.75
C VAL A 94 -23.11 -9.34 8.86
N ALA A 95 -23.25 -9.11 7.54
CA ALA A 95 -22.12 -9.18 6.62
C ALA A 95 -21.08 -8.11 6.93
N MET A 96 -21.51 -6.88 7.23
CA MET A 96 -20.63 -5.79 7.66
C MET A 96 -19.87 -6.15 8.95
N MET A 97 -20.53 -6.69 9.98
CA MET A 97 -19.83 -7.11 11.21
C MET A 97 -18.79 -8.19 10.96
N ARG A 98 -19.07 -9.16 10.08
CA ARG A 98 -18.09 -10.18 9.68
C ARG A 98 -16.90 -9.56 8.95
N GLN A 99 -17.13 -8.56 8.10
CA GLN A 99 -16.05 -7.83 7.44
C GLN A 99 -15.23 -7.02 8.43
N TRP A 100 -15.87 -6.35 9.38
CA TRP A 100 -15.22 -5.65 10.47
C TRP A 100 -14.29 -6.58 11.25
N GLN A 101 -14.78 -7.73 11.72
CA GLN A 101 -13.97 -8.72 12.44
C GLN A 101 -12.76 -9.19 11.62
N ARG A 102 -12.95 -9.46 10.32
CA ARG A 102 -11.85 -9.88 9.45
C ARG A 102 -10.77 -8.80 9.34
N LEU A 103 -11.18 -7.56 9.12
CA LEU A 103 -10.25 -6.43 8.96
C LEU A 103 -9.51 -6.14 10.27
N THR A 104 -10.19 -6.16 11.41
CA THR A 104 -9.54 -5.92 12.72
C THR A 104 -8.56 -7.04 13.06
N THR A 105 -8.92 -8.30 12.85
CA THR A 105 -8.00 -9.44 13.04
C THR A 105 -6.79 -9.36 12.11
N GLU A 106 -6.98 -8.94 10.85
CA GLU A 106 -5.87 -8.77 9.91
C GLU A 106 -4.88 -7.69 10.40
N ILE A 107 -5.41 -6.56 10.87
CA ILE A 107 -4.62 -5.46 11.45
C ILE A 107 -3.86 -5.92 12.71
N GLU A 108 -4.54 -6.61 13.63
CA GLU A 108 -3.94 -7.15 14.85
C GLU A 108 -2.82 -8.16 14.54
N ARG A 109 -3.07 -9.06 13.58
CA ARG A 109 -2.11 -10.09 13.14
C ARG A 109 -0.80 -9.48 12.64
N LYS A 110 -0.88 -8.30 12.00
CA LYS A 110 0.28 -7.58 11.45
C LYS A 110 1.12 -6.86 12.50
N LYS A 111 0.62 -6.73 13.74
CA LYS A 111 1.33 -6.15 14.89
C LYS A 111 1.85 -4.72 14.65
N TYR A 112 1.06 -3.91 13.95
CA TYR A 112 1.36 -2.50 13.78
C TYR A 112 1.39 -1.77 15.13
N TYR A 113 2.24 -0.74 15.24
CA TYR A 113 2.16 0.19 16.37
C TYR A 113 0.84 0.96 16.28
N PHE A 114 0.23 1.25 17.43
CA PHE A 114 -1.07 1.95 17.46
C PHE A 114 -1.05 3.31 16.73
N SER A 115 0.10 4.00 16.71
CA SER A 115 0.28 5.25 15.97
C SER A 115 0.13 5.07 14.46
N GLU A 116 0.49 3.93 13.89
CA GLU A 116 0.54 3.74 12.43
C GLU A 116 -0.87 3.77 11.80
N PRO A 117 -1.88 3.00 12.28
CA PRO A 117 -3.25 3.14 11.77
C PRO A 117 -3.84 4.54 12.01
N CYS A 118 -3.47 5.21 13.11
CA CYS A 118 -3.92 6.58 13.37
C CYS A 118 -3.37 7.58 12.34
N HIS A 119 -2.12 7.42 11.93
CA HIS A 119 -1.53 8.22 10.85
C HIS A 119 -2.20 7.95 9.52
N ASP A 120 -2.48 6.68 9.20
CA ASP A 120 -3.21 6.29 7.99
C ASP A 120 -4.61 6.92 7.93
N ILE A 121 -5.32 7.04 9.07
CA ILE A 121 -6.60 7.78 9.14
C ILE A 121 -6.39 9.25 8.75
N GLY A 122 -5.35 9.91 9.27
CA GLY A 122 -5.02 11.28 8.91
C GLY A 122 -4.70 11.44 7.42
N ILE A 123 -3.93 10.51 6.85
CA ILE A 123 -3.61 10.47 5.42
C ILE A 123 -4.88 10.31 4.57
N ILE A 124 -5.80 9.44 4.98
CA ILE A 124 -7.07 9.23 4.26
C ILE A 124 -7.89 10.53 4.23
N PHE A 125 -8.06 11.20 5.38
CA PHE A 125 -8.79 12.46 5.43
C PHE A 125 -8.12 13.57 4.61
N LEU A 126 -6.78 13.67 4.66
CA LEU A 126 -6.04 14.60 3.82
C LEU A 126 -6.16 14.26 2.34
N GLY A 127 -6.26 12.98 1.98
CA GLY A 127 -6.49 12.51 0.61
C GLY A 127 -7.85 12.94 0.06
N ASP A 128 -8.87 13.01 0.91
CA ASP A 128 -10.18 13.55 0.52
C ASP A 128 -10.14 15.08 0.34
N PHE A 129 -9.28 15.78 1.09
CA PHE A 129 -9.12 17.25 1.04
C PHE A 129 -8.19 17.73 -0.10
N GLN A 130 -7.03 17.09 -0.27
CA GLN A 130 -6.00 17.44 -1.27
C GLN A 130 -5.42 16.20 -1.94
N ARG A 131 -6.28 15.51 -2.70
CA ARG A 131 -5.97 14.24 -3.35
C ARG A 131 -4.66 14.22 -4.12
N SER A 132 -4.44 15.21 -5.00
CA SER A 132 -3.24 15.24 -5.85
C SER A 132 -1.95 15.33 -5.04
N PHE A 133 -1.92 16.15 -3.99
CA PHE A 133 -0.76 16.32 -3.13
C PHE A 133 -0.47 15.03 -2.35
N ILE A 134 -1.48 14.46 -1.72
CA ILE A 134 -1.33 13.21 -0.95
C ILE A 134 -0.94 12.03 -1.85
N CYS A 135 -1.48 11.93 -3.07
CA CYS A 135 -1.02 10.93 -4.04
C CYS A 135 0.48 11.05 -4.31
N THR A 136 1.01 12.25 -4.55
CA THR A 136 2.46 12.46 -4.75
C THR A 136 3.30 12.06 -3.54
N GLN A 137 2.81 12.36 -2.32
CA GLN A 137 3.50 11.96 -1.09
C GLN A 137 3.52 10.43 -0.92
N LEU A 138 2.41 9.75 -1.25
CA LEU A 138 2.31 8.29 -1.20
C LEU A 138 3.17 7.62 -2.28
N ASP A 139 3.22 8.16 -3.49
CA ASP A 139 4.08 7.69 -4.58
C ASP A 139 5.57 7.73 -4.20
N SER A 140 5.98 8.69 -3.37
CA SER A 140 7.34 8.76 -2.83
C SER A 140 7.58 7.78 -1.68
N LEU A 141 6.55 7.50 -0.86
CA LEU A 141 6.67 6.66 0.32
C LEU A 141 6.68 5.16 -0.02
N PHE A 142 5.72 4.71 -0.83
CA PHE A 142 5.51 3.28 -1.06
C PHE A 142 6.75 2.55 -1.62
N PRO A 143 7.51 3.10 -2.59
CA PRO A 143 8.75 2.48 -3.03
C PRO A 143 9.79 2.31 -1.90
N SER A 144 9.85 3.27 -0.98
CA SER A 144 10.76 3.25 0.16
C SER A 144 10.35 2.19 1.20
N SER A 145 9.04 2.03 1.42
CA SER A 145 8.47 1.02 2.32
C SER A 145 8.71 -0.42 1.86
N LYS A 146 8.81 -0.68 0.55
CA LYS A 146 9.15 -2.02 0.00
C LYS A 146 10.52 -2.54 0.45
N ARG A 147 11.45 -1.65 0.83
CA ARG A 147 12.82 -2.01 1.25
C ARG A 147 12.96 -2.30 2.75
N GLY A 148 11.84 -2.42 3.47
CA GLY A 148 11.82 -2.81 4.89
C GLY A 148 12.38 -1.75 5.85
N ARG A 149 12.64 -0.53 5.37
CA ARG A 149 13.14 0.58 6.19
C ARG A 149 12.07 1.66 6.29
N PHE A 150 11.55 1.82 7.51
CA PHE A 150 10.57 2.83 7.92
C PHE A 150 9.18 2.68 7.26
N HIS A 151 8.13 2.73 8.08
CA HIS A 151 6.75 2.42 7.68
C HIS A 151 5.80 3.59 7.97
N GLU A 152 6.36 4.75 8.29
CA GLU A 152 5.61 5.88 8.83
C GLU A 152 5.84 7.09 7.95
N ILE A 153 4.74 7.71 7.54
CA ILE A 153 4.78 9.06 6.98
C ILE A 153 4.93 10.01 8.16
N ASP A 154 5.96 10.86 8.11
CA ASP A 154 6.11 11.95 9.06
C ASP A 154 4.99 12.98 8.84
N MET A 155 4.04 13.02 9.78
CA MET A 155 2.89 13.93 9.71
C MET A 155 3.28 15.39 9.93
N ASP A 156 4.41 15.66 10.59
CA ASP A 156 4.95 17.01 10.72
C ASP A 156 5.52 17.49 9.38
N ASP A 157 6.25 16.61 8.68
CA ASP A 157 6.74 16.87 7.32
C ASP A 157 5.58 17.09 6.33
N ILE A 158 4.52 16.28 6.40
CA ILE A 158 3.30 16.52 5.61
C ILE A 158 2.69 17.88 5.94
N SER A 159 2.57 18.23 7.22
CA SER A 159 1.96 19.50 7.65
C SER A 159 2.78 20.72 7.20
N ILE A 160 4.11 20.60 7.16
CA ILE A 160 5.02 21.62 6.62
C ILE A 160 4.84 21.76 5.11
N LYS A 161 4.85 20.63 4.37
CA LYS A 161 4.71 20.62 2.91
C LYS A 161 3.34 21.12 2.46
N LEU A 162 2.27 20.74 3.15
CA LEU A 162 0.91 21.21 2.88
C LEU A 162 0.79 22.73 3.04
N ARG A 163 1.40 23.30 4.10
CA ARG A 163 1.47 24.75 4.30
C ARG A 163 2.22 25.45 3.17
N ALA A 164 3.36 24.89 2.73
CA ALA A 164 4.12 25.46 1.63
C ALA A 164 3.32 25.50 0.30
N VAL A 165 2.59 24.42 -0.01
CA VAL A 165 1.69 24.35 -1.18
C VAL A 165 0.56 25.38 -1.06
N HIS A 166 -0.05 25.50 0.12
CA HIS A 166 -1.09 26.49 0.39
C HIS A 166 -0.57 27.93 0.23
N HIS A 167 0.64 28.23 0.71
CA HIS A 167 1.26 29.55 0.53
C HIS A 167 1.62 29.88 -0.93
N LEU A 168 1.98 28.88 -1.74
CA LEU A 168 2.21 29.08 -3.18
C LEU A 168 0.91 29.45 -3.93
N HIS A 169 -0.22 28.85 -3.55
CA HIS A 169 -1.52 29.12 -4.17
C HIS A 169 -2.23 30.37 -3.64
N HIS A 170 -1.79 30.93 -2.51
CA HIS A 170 -2.39 32.09 -1.85
C HIS A 170 -1.44 33.29 -1.71
N THR A 171 -0.52 33.51 -2.65
CA THR A 171 0.10 34.84 -2.77
C THR A 171 -1.00 35.84 -3.14
N PRO A 172 -1.36 36.80 -2.27
CA PRO A 172 -2.33 37.81 -2.63
C PRO A 172 -1.66 38.69 -3.68
N THR A 173 -2.26 38.81 -4.86
CA THR A 173 -2.03 39.97 -5.70
C THR A 173 -2.39 41.17 -4.84
N VAL A 174 -1.38 41.92 -4.38
CA VAL A 174 -1.57 43.11 -3.54
C VAL A 174 -2.33 44.14 -4.37
N SER A 175 -3.66 44.12 -4.26
CA SER A 175 -4.50 45.24 -4.62
C SER A 175 -4.66 46.08 -3.36
N SER A 176 -4.01 47.23 -3.36
CA SER A 176 -4.02 48.22 -2.30
C SER A 176 -5.42 48.80 -2.12
N HIS A 177 -6.27 48.15 -1.33
CA HIS A 177 -7.46 48.80 -0.76
C HIS A 177 -7.71 48.26 0.65
N THR A 178 -7.27 49.03 1.64
CA THR A 178 -7.77 48.98 3.01
C THR A 178 -9.25 49.38 3.02
N PRO A 179 -10.10 48.68 3.79
CA PRO A 179 -10.95 49.43 4.69
C PRO A 179 -11.07 48.84 6.11
N SER A 180 -10.98 49.78 7.04
CA SER A 180 -11.48 49.90 8.41
C SER A 180 -11.97 48.68 9.17
N ILE A 181 -11.28 48.48 10.29
CA ILE A 181 -11.75 47.88 11.54
C ILE A 181 -12.98 48.68 12.02
N ASP A 182 -14.14 48.02 12.10
CA ASP A 182 -15.16 48.23 13.13
C ASP A 182 -16.35 47.30 12.86
N ARG A 183 -16.50 46.23 13.65
CA ARG A 183 -17.73 45.92 14.42
C ARG A 183 -17.73 44.49 15.01
N ILE A 184 -17.66 44.49 16.35
CA ILE A 184 -18.57 43.82 17.30
C ILE A 184 -18.31 42.34 17.64
N LEU A 185 -17.89 42.18 18.90
CA LEU A 185 -17.94 41.00 19.78
C LEU A 185 -19.37 40.47 19.99
N GLU A 186 -19.49 39.14 20.12
CA GLU A 186 -20.17 38.36 21.20
C GLU A 186 -20.73 37.00 20.67
N PRO A 187 -20.95 35.99 21.55
CA PRO A 187 -20.61 34.58 21.32
C PRO A 187 -21.82 33.61 21.42
N HIS A 188 -21.51 32.30 21.43
CA HIS A 188 -22.40 31.13 21.64
C HIS A 188 -23.27 30.77 20.43
N SER A 189 -23.45 29.50 20.01
CA SER A 189 -23.69 28.30 20.81
C SER A 189 -23.65 27.05 19.91
N SER A 190 -23.30 25.93 20.54
CA SER A 190 -23.39 24.55 20.07
C SER A 190 -24.82 24.10 19.76
N HIS A 191 -25.03 23.42 18.63
CA HIS A 191 -25.97 22.30 18.43
C HIS A 191 -25.97 21.90 16.96
N PHE A 192 -25.36 20.77 16.58
CA PHE A 192 -25.63 20.18 15.26
C PHE A 192 -25.34 18.67 15.23
N TRP A 193 -26.33 17.87 15.62
CA TRP A 193 -26.51 16.48 15.20
C TRP A 193 -28.01 16.22 15.08
N SER A 194 -28.52 16.00 13.87
CA SER A 194 -29.73 15.21 13.59
C SER A 194 -29.84 14.94 12.08
N SER A 195 -30.15 13.68 11.79
CA SER A 195 -30.56 13.06 10.52
C SER A 195 -29.47 12.50 9.62
#